data_AF-A0A380ICR5-F1
#
_entry.id   AF-A0A380ICR5-F1
#
_cell.length_a   1.000
_cell.length_b   1.000
_cell.length_c   1.000
_cell.angle_alpha   90.00
_cell.angle_beta   90.00
_cell.angle_gamma   90.00
#
_symmetry.space_group_name_H-M   'P 1'
#
loop_
_entity.id
_entity.type
_entity.pdbx_description
1 polymer ?
#
loop_
_entity_poly.entity_id
_entity_poly.type
_entity_poly.pdbx_seq_one_letter_code
_entity_poly.pdbx_strand_id
1 'polypeptide(L)'
;MTYSIDFRKRVISFVQEGHTRTEACELFGINPTTLHRWEQKLETEGHLLDKPRQRSPRKLPKDQLLAYVDQHPDAYLREIAEHFSCAISAVWKALRKYNITLKKDDTLS
;
A
#
# COMPACT_ATOMS: atom_id res chain seq x y z
N MET A 1 -11.16 13.98 -4.61
CA MET A 1 -10.05 14.83 -4.16
C MET A 1 -9.80 14.57 -2.68
N THR A 2 -8.54 14.57 -2.26
CA THR A 2 -8.17 14.35 -0.86
C THR A 2 -7.77 15.69 -0.27
N TYR A 3 -8.47 16.13 0.77
CA TYR A 3 -8.11 17.32 1.53
C TYR A 3 -6.85 17.04 2.36
N SER A 4 -5.94 18.01 2.47
CA SER A 4 -4.74 17.88 3.31
C SER A 4 -5.11 17.72 4.78
N ILE A 5 -4.24 17.07 5.56
CA ILE A 5 -4.48 16.83 6.99
C ILE A 5 -4.64 18.16 7.74
N ASP A 6 -3.81 19.16 7.42
CA ASP A 6 -3.86 20.47 8.07
C ASP A 6 -5.17 21.19 7.81
N PHE A 7 -5.72 21.05 6.59
CA PHE A 7 -7.03 21.60 6.27
C PHE A 7 -8.12 20.94 7.12
N ARG A 8 -8.14 19.61 7.21
CA ARG A 8 -9.13 18.89 8.04
C ARG A 8 -9.04 19.31 9.51
N LYS A 9 -7.83 19.42 10.04
CA LYS A 9 -7.58 19.87 11.41
C LYS A 9 -8.13 21.27 11.65
N ARG A 10 -7.91 22.20 10.72
CA ARG A 10 -8.42 23.57 10.82
C ARG A 10 -9.95 23.64 10.79
N VAL A 11 -10.59 22.84 9.95
CA VAL A 11 -12.06 22.79 9.91
C VAL A 11 -12.62 22.21 11.21
N ILE A 12 -12.00 21.14 11.73
CA ILE A 12 -12.41 20.52 12.99
C ILE A 12 -12.20 21.47 14.17
N SER A 13 -11.06 22.17 14.24
CA SER A 13 -10.80 23.13 15.33
C SER A 13 -11.82 24.25 15.32
N PHE A 14 -12.18 24.76 14.14
CA PHE A 14 -13.23 25.78 14.00
C PHE A 14 -14.58 25.30 14.56
N VAL A 15 -14.97 24.05 14.31
CA VAL A 15 -16.20 23.48 14.91
C VAL A 15 -16.06 23.29 16.43
N GLN A 16 -14.88 22.88 16.90
CA GLN A 16 -14.60 22.71 18.34
C GLN A 16 -14.55 24.03 19.11
N GLU A 17 -14.21 25.14 18.44
CA GLU A 17 -14.26 26.51 18.98
C GLU A 17 -15.70 27.01 19.22
N GLY A 18 -16.72 26.23 18.82
CA GLY A 18 -18.13 26.49 19.10
C GLY A 18 -18.94 26.96 17.88
N HIS A 19 -18.33 27.01 16.70
CA HIS A 19 -19.02 27.38 15.47
C HIS A 19 -19.93 26.26 14.96
N THR A 20 -20.96 26.65 14.21
CA THR A 20 -21.90 25.68 13.66
C THR A 20 -21.30 24.93 12.47
N ARG A 21 -21.76 23.70 12.24
CA ARG A 21 -21.36 22.90 11.09
C ARG A 21 -21.67 23.58 9.76
N THR A 22 -22.79 24.31 9.69
CA THR A 22 -23.24 25.06 8.51
C THR A 22 -22.28 26.19 8.19
N GLU A 23 -21.90 27.00 9.17
CA GLU A 23 -20.91 28.07 8.99
C GLU A 23 -19.55 27.52 8.55
N ALA A 24 -19.11 26.40 9.13
CA ALA A 24 -17.88 25.73 8.71
C ALA A 24 -17.96 25.28 7.24
N CYS A 25 -19.09 24.71 6.81
CA CYS A 25 -19.25 24.25 5.44
C CYS A 25 -19.26 25.41 4.43
N GLU A 26 -19.91 26.52 4.77
CA GLU A 26 -19.94 27.72 3.94
C GLU A 26 -18.56 28.40 3.87
N LEU A 27 -17.91 28.59 5.01
CA LEU A 27 -16.61 29.25 5.11
C LEU A 27 -15.50 28.48 4.39
N PHE A 28 -15.46 27.16 4.56
CA PHE A 28 -14.42 26.30 3.99
C PHE A 28 -14.80 25.68 2.64
N GLY A 29 -16.02 25.92 2.15
CA GLY A 29 -16.51 25.41 0.87
C GLY A 29 -16.56 23.88 0.80
N ILE A 30 -16.90 23.23 1.92
CA ILE A 30 -16.96 21.76 2.00
C ILE A 30 -18.39 21.25 2.11
N ASN A 31 -18.60 20.02 1.66
CA ASN A 31 -19.90 19.37 1.82
C ASN A 31 -20.12 18.94 3.29
N PRO A 32 -21.31 19.15 3.89
CA PRO A 32 -21.64 18.71 5.25
C PRO A 32 -21.35 17.24 5.54
N THR A 33 -21.54 16.36 4.55
CA THR A 33 -21.23 14.93 4.67
C THR A 33 -19.72 14.66 4.84
N THR A 34 -18.87 15.52 4.28
CA THR A 34 -17.41 15.43 4.43
C THR A 34 -16.99 15.83 5.83
N LEU A 35 -17.57 16.92 6.36
CA LEU A 35 -17.35 17.34 7.74
C LEU A 35 -17.76 16.24 8.73
N HIS A 36 -18.97 15.69 8.55
CA HIS A 36 -19.45 14.59 9.39
C HIS A 36 -18.53 13.37 9.38
N ARG A 37 -18.00 12.99 8.21
CA ARG A 37 -17.02 11.89 8.10
C ARG A 37 -15.73 12.18 8.86
N TRP A 38 -15.28 13.43 8.91
CA TRP A 38 -14.09 13.79 9.68
C TRP A 38 -14.34 13.78 11.18
N GLU A 39 -15.48 14.29 11.63
CA GLU A 39 -15.90 14.21 13.03
C GLU A 39 -15.97 12.75 13.49
N GLN A 40 -16.71 11.91 12.74
CA GLN A 40 -16.85 10.48 13.05
C GLN A 40 -15.51 9.76 13.07
N LYS A 41 -14.62 10.09 12.13
CA LYS A 41 -13.29 9.50 12.08
C LYS A 41 -12.42 9.92 13.26
N LEU A 42 -12.51 11.19 13.68
CA LEU A 42 -11.80 11.66 14.86
C LEU A 42 -12.33 10.98 16.13
N GLU A 43 -13.64 10.78 16.23
CA GLU A 43 -14.27 10.10 17.37
C GLU A 43 -13.90 8.61 17.44
N THR A 44 -13.87 7.92 16.30
CA THR A 44 -13.61 6.47 16.23
C THR A 44 -12.13 6.09 16.21
N GLU A 45 -11.30 6.83 15.48
CA GLU A 45 -9.87 6.52 15.28
C GLU A 45 -8.93 7.44 16.10
N GLY A 46 -9.42 8.56 16.63
CA GLY A 46 -8.60 9.55 17.33
C GLY A 46 -7.72 10.41 16.42
N HIS A 47 -7.74 10.19 15.10
CA HIS A 47 -6.90 10.92 14.14
C HIS A 47 -7.55 11.14 12.78
N LEU A 48 -7.09 12.16 12.05
CA LEU A 48 -7.58 12.49 10.69
C LEU A 48 -6.71 11.94 9.55
N LEU A 49 -5.72 11.10 9.88
CA LEU A 49 -4.74 10.54 8.93
C LEU A 49 -5.42 9.65 7.89
N ASP A 50 -4.98 9.72 6.64
CA ASP A 50 -5.49 8.83 5.60
C ASP A 50 -5.13 7.38 5.88
N LYS A 51 -6.09 6.48 5.63
CA LYS A 51 -5.82 5.04 5.72
C LYS A 51 -4.80 4.67 4.64
N PRO A 52 -3.71 3.97 4.98
CA PRO A 52 -2.76 3.54 3.97
C PRO A 52 -3.48 2.66 2.95
N ARG A 53 -3.23 2.93 1.66
CA ARG A 53 -3.83 2.15 0.58
C ARG A 53 -3.34 0.70 0.69
N GLN A 54 -4.25 -0.18 1.06
CA GLN A 54 -4.01 -1.62 1.07
C GLN A 54 -3.88 -2.08 -0.39
N ARG A 55 -2.66 -2.40 -0.82
CA ARG A 55 -2.40 -3.00 -2.12
C ARG A 55 -2.35 -4.50 -1.92
N SER A 56 -3.19 -5.24 -2.64
CA SER A 56 -3.11 -6.70 -2.65
C SER A 56 -1.70 -7.14 -3.09
N PRO A 57 -1.09 -8.15 -2.44
CA PRO A 57 0.19 -8.69 -2.85
C PRO A 57 0.12 -9.10 -4.33
N ARG A 58 1.12 -8.70 -5.12
CA ARG A 58 1.23 -9.16 -6.52
C ARG A 58 1.61 -10.64 -6.52
N LYS A 59 1.32 -11.30 -7.66
CA LYS A 59 1.33 -12.73 -8.00
C LYS A 59 2.48 -13.64 -7.49
N LEU A 60 3.50 -13.13 -6.81
CA LEU A 60 4.64 -13.93 -6.33
C LEU A 60 4.97 -13.58 -4.87
N PRO A 61 4.61 -14.44 -3.89
CA PRO A 61 4.98 -14.23 -2.49
C PRO A 61 6.50 -14.44 -2.30
N LYS A 62 7.11 -13.56 -1.51
CA LYS A 62 8.57 -13.54 -1.27
C LYS A 62 9.06 -14.86 -0.69
N ASP A 63 8.37 -15.36 0.32
CA ASP A 63 8.82 -16.49 1.12
C ASP A 63 8.86 -17.79 0.30
N GLN A 64 7.86 -17.98 -0.57
CA GLN A 64 7.84 -19.13 -1.48
C GLN A 64 8.92 -19.04 -2.55
N LEU A 65 9.17 -17.83 -3.09
CA LEU A 65 10.24 -17.63 -4.08
C LEU A 65 11.62 -17.91 -3.47
N LEU A 66 11.86 -17.47 -2.23
CA LEU A 66 13.12 -17.71 -1.54
C LEU A 66 13.32 -19.21 -1.26
N ALA A 67 12.30 -19.89 -0.72
CA ALA A 67 12.36 -21.33 -0.47
C ALA A 67 12.62 -22.13 -1.76
N TYR A 68 12.04 -21.72 -2.88
CA TYR A 68 12.27 -22.37 -4.17
C TYR A 68 13.71 -22.17 -4.67
N VAL A 69 14.26 -20.95 -4.53
CA VAL A 69 15.64 -20.65 -4.94
C VAL A 69 16.66 -21.39 -4.05
N ASP A 70 16.40 -21.50 -2.75
CA ASP A 70 17.27 -22.25 -1.83
C ASP A 70 17.26 -23.76 -2.13
N GLN A 71 16.13 -24.32 -2.55
CA GLN A 71 16.01 -25.72 -2.95
C GLN A 71 16.60 -25.99 -4.35
N HIS A 72 16.60 -24.98 -5.22
CA HIS A 72 17.03 -25.10 -6.61
C HIS A 72 17.96 -23.93 -6.99
N PRO A 73 19.23 -23.94 -6.54
CA PRO A 73 20.17 -22.85 -6.80
C PRO A 73 20.47 -22.65 -8.30
N ASP A 74 20.37 -23.71 -9.10
CA ASP A 74 20.60 -23.70 -10.55
C ASP A 74 19.31 -23.57 -11.39
N ALA A 75 18.16 -23.31 -10.75
CA ALA A 75 16.89 -23.20 -11.47
C ALA A 75 16.89 -22.06 -12.49
N TYR A 76 16.42 -22.37 -13.69
CA TYR A 76 16.21 -21.36 -14.72
C TYR A 76 14.95 -20.54 -14.43
N LEU A 77 14.93 -19.27 -14.88
CA LEU A 77 13.75 -18.39 -14.75
C LEU A 77 12.48 -19.00 -15.35
N ARG A 78 12.62 -19.87 -16.37
CA ARG A 78 11.49 -20.57 -17.00
C ARG A 78 10.88 -21.64 -16.10
N GLU A 79 11.70 -22.37 -15.34
CA GLU A 79 11.28 -23.42 -14.41
C GLU A 79 10.56 -22.81 -13.21
N ILE A 80 11.14 -21.74 -12.66
CA ILE A 80 10.49 -20.94 -11.60
C ILE A 80 9.15 -20.40 -12.11
N ALA A 81 9.11 -19.86 -13.34
CA ALA A 81 7.88 -19.33 -13.91
C ALA A 81 6.80 -20.40 -14.10
N GLU A 82 7.17 -21.62 -14.50
CA GLU A 82 6.27 -22.77 -14.63
C GLU A 82 5.74 -23.22 -13.26
N HIS A 83 6.61 -23.34 -12.25
CA HIS A 83 6.24 -23.70 -10.89
C HIS A 83 5.22 -22.72 -10.29
N PHE A 84 5.43 -21.42 -10.48
CA PHE A 84 4.53 -20.37 -9.99
C PHE A 84 3.40 -20.01 -10.98
N SER A 85 3.26 -20.73 -12.10
CA SER A 85 2.27 -20.46 -13.15
C SER A 85 2.20 -18.98 -13.54
N CYS A 86 3.36 -18.35 -13.72
CA CYS A 86 3.49 -16.92 -13.96
C CYS A 86 4.40 -16.62 -15.15
N ALA A 87 4.45 -15.37 -15.60
CA ALA A 87 5.34 -14.99 -16.69
C ALA A 87 6.81 -14.94 -16.22
N ILE A 88 7.74 -15.35 -17.08
CA ILE A 88 9.20 -15.25 -16.84
C ILE A 88 9.61 -13.84 -16.40
N SER A 89 9.03 -12.82 -17.02
CA SER A 89 9.28 -11.41 -16.68
C SER A 89 8.80 -11.03 -15.27
N ALA A 90 7.80 -11.72 -14.72
CA ALA A 90 7.32 -11.52 -13.37
C ALA A 90 8.31 -12.09 -12.35
N VAL A 91 8.86 -13.28 -12.61
CA VAL A 91 9.92 -13.90 -11.80
C VAL A 91 11.16 -13.00 -11.77
N TRP A 92 11.64 -12.56 -12.93
CA TRP A 92 12.82 -11.68 -13.01
C TRP A 92 12.62 -10.38 -12.21
N LYS A 93 11.45 -9.74 -12.35
CA LYS A 93 11.10 -8.54 -11.57
C LYS A 93 11.04 -8.82 -10.07
N ALA A 94 10.55 -9.99 -9.66
CA ALA A 94 10.45 -10.37 -8.27
C ALA A 94 11.84 -10.63 -7.66
N LEU A 95 12.70 -11.40 -8.32
CA LEU A 95 14.07 -11.66 -7.89
C LEU A 95 14.86 -10.34 -7.70
N ARG A 96 14.77 -9.43 -8.68
CA ARG A 96 15.39 -8.10 -8.58
C ARG A 96 14.82 -7.26 -7.45
N LYS A 97 13.50 -7.31 -7.22
CA LYS A 97 12.84 -6.57 -6.13
C LYS A 97 13.28 -7.06 -4.76
N TYR A 98 13.53 -8.36 -4.61
CA TYR A 98 13.93 -8.99 -3.34
C TYR A 98 15.44 -9.10 -3.16
N ASN A 99 16.24 -8.57 -4.09
CA ASN A 99 17.71 -8.66 -4.10
C ASN A 99 18.23 -10.10 -3.97
N ILE A 100 17.52 -11.06 -4.57
CA ILE A 100 17.94 -12.46 -4.60
C ILE A 100 18.91 -12.62 -5.77
N THR A 101 20.17 -12.96 -5.48
CA THR A 101 21.19 -13.25 -6.48
C THR A 101 21.34 -14.75 -6.64
N LEU A 102 21.02 -15.26 -7.84
CA LEU A 102 21.40 -16.61 -8.25
C LEU A 102 22.86 -16.56 -8.68
N LYS A 103 23.74 -17.20 -7.91
CA LYS A 103 25.14 -17.40 -8.34
C LYS A 103 25.14 -18.58 -9.30
N LYS A 104 25.70 -18.40 -10.49
CA LYS A 104 25.94 -19.53 -11.40
C LYS A 104 27.18 -20.26 -10.93
N ASP A 105 27.06 -21.54 -10.63
CA ASP A 105 28.20 -22.43 -10.53
C ASP A 105 28.38 -23.12 -11.90
N ASP A 106 29.52 -22.89 -12.54
CA ASP A 106 29.81 -23.25 -13.94
C ASP A 106 30.18 -24.74 -14.10
N THR A 107 29.65 -25.62 -13.23
CA THR A 107 29.96 -27.04 -13.25
C THR A 107 29.04 -27.78 -14.22
N LEU A 108 29.36 -27.69 -15.51
CA LEU A 108 28.97 -28.71 -16.49
C LEU A 108 29.61 -30.05 -16.05
N SER A 109 28.78 -30.95 -15.51
CA SER A 109 29.13 -32.36 -15.25
C SER A 109 28.39 -33.27 -16.23
#